data_AF-A0A0A8HVA7-F1
#
_entry.id   AF-A0A0A8HVA7-F1
#
_cell.length_a   1.000
_cell.length_b   1.000
_cell.length_c   1.000
_cell.angle_alpha   90.00
_cell.angle_beta   90.00
_cell.angle_gamma   90.00
#
_symmetry.space_group_name_H-M   'P 1'
#
loop_
_entity.id
_entity.type
_entity.pdbx_description
1 polymer ?
#
loop_
_entity_poly.entity_id
_entity_poly.type
_entity_poly.pdbx_seq_one_letter_code
_entity_poly.pdbx_strand_id
1 'polypeptide(L)'
;MSNEKVTRLNKQAYVVGLKQTLKALENQNVSQLIIGEDVNVHLLARVLSFANQNNVPISFFESQKALGEHVGINVKATVVALLK
;
A
#
# COMPACT_ATOMS: atom_id res chain seq x y z
N MET A 1 2.30 -5.88 24.36
CA MET A 1 2.30 -6.60 23.07
C MET A 1 2.88 -5.66 22.02
N SER A 2 3.90 -6.13 21.30
CA SER A 2 4.85 -5.32 20.52
C SER A 2 4.21 -4.52 19.38
N ASN A 3 4.24 -3.19 19.48
CA ASN A 3 3.90 -2.26 18.39
C ASN A 3 5.11 -1.94 17.50
N GLU A 4 5.98 -2.91 17.23
CA GLU A 4 7.22 -2.68 16.47
C GLU A 4 6.94 -2.39 14.98
N LYS A 5 5.78 -2.84 14.47
CA LYS A 5 5.32 -2.53 13.09
C LYS A 5 4.80 -1.10 12.92
N VAL A 6 4.28 -0.48 13.99
CA VAL A 6 3.63 0.85 13.95
C VAL A 6 4.61 1.98 13.61
N THR A 7 5.91 1.78 13.80
CA THR A 7 6.89 2.86 13.69
C THR A 7 7.49 3.03 12.30
N ARG A 8 7.44 2.02 11.42
CA ARG A 8 8.19 2.06 10.15
C ARG A 8 7.52 2.93 9.08
N LEU A 9 6.20 2.91 8.99
CA LEU A 9 5.46 3.69 8.00
C LEU A 9 5.49 5.20 8.27
N ASN A 10 5.55 5.60 9.54
CA ASN A 10 5.53 7.01 9.94
C ASN A 10 6.75 7.83 9.49
N LYS A 11 7.84 7.19 9.03
CA LYS A 11 9.05 7.90 8.57
C LYS A 11 9.24 7.87 7.05
N GLN A 12 8.51 7.03 6.33
CA GLN A 12 8.66 6.86 4.89
C GLN A 12 7.51 7.56 4.18
N ALA A 13 7.82 8.31 3.12
CA ALA A 13 6.79 8.92 2.30
C ALA A 13 5.93 7.83 1.65
N TYR A 14 4.61 8.01 1.64
CA TYR A 14 3.67 7.05 1.09
C TYR A 14 2.52 7.76 0.37
N VAL A 15 1.84 7.02 -0.50
CA VAL A 15 0.56 7.42 -1.11
C VAL A 15 -0.50 6.36 -0.86
N VAL A 16 -1.75 6.80 -0.77
CA VAL A 16 -2.89 5.94 -0.45
C VAL A 16 -3.84 5.85 -1.64
N GLY A 17 -4.35 4.64 -1.88
CA GLY A 17 -5.43 4.38 -2.81
C GLY A 17 -4.93 4.05 -4.22
N LEU A 18 -5.83 3.45 -5.01
CA LEU A 18 -5.53 2.88 -6.32
C LEU A 18 -4.93 3.90 -7.28
N LYS A 19 -5.57 5.08 -7.42
CA LYS A 19 -5.15 6.12 -8.37
C LYS A 19 -3.76 6.66 -8.09
N GLN A 20 -3.46 6.99 -6.83
CA GLN A 20 -2.15 7.55 -6.46
C GLN A 20 -1.07 6.48 -6.49
N THR A 21 -1.39 5.25 -6.07
CA THR A 21 -0.50 4.10 -6.20
C THR A 21 -0.12 3.83 -7.65
N LEU A 22 -1.10 3.84 -8.56
CA LEU A 22 -0.85 3.70 -10.00
C LEU A 22 0.09 4.79 -10.54
N LYS A 23 -0.17 6.05 -10.19
CA LYS A 23 0.69 7.17 -10.60
C LYS A 23 2.12 7.00 -10.07
N ALA A 24 2.29 6.57 -8.82
CA ALA A 24 3.60 6.34 -8.23
C ALA A 24 4.34 5.17 -8.92
N LEU A 25 3.63 4.09 -9.24
CA LEU A 25 4.15 2.94 -9.99
C LEU A 25 4.58 3.33 -11.41
N GLU A 26 3.75 4.10 -12.13
CA GLU A 26 4.06 4.63 -13.46
C GLU A 26 5.33 5.51 -13.44
N ASN A 27 5.56 6.24 -12.35
CA ASN A 27 6.76 7.04 -12.13
C ASN A 27 7.95 6.25 -11.57
N GLN A 28 7.85 4.92 -11.44
CA GLN A 28 8.86 4.05 -10.83
C GLN A 28 9.33 4.51 -9.43
N ASN A 29 8.47 5.23 -8.72
CA ASN A 29 8.76 5.83 -7.42
C ASN A 29 8.11 5.03 -6.28
N VAL A 30 8.15 3.69 -6.37
CA VAL A 30 7.58 2.81 -5.34
C VAL A 30 8.64 1.81 -4.90
N SER A 31 8.78 1.64 -3.59
CA SER A 31 9.66 0.67 -2.94
C SER A 31 8.91 -0.58 -2.46
N GLN A 32 7.64 -0.44 -2.05
CA GLN A 32 6.80 -1.55 -1.61
C GLN A 32 5.30 -1.20 -1.72
N LEU A 33 4.46 -2.19 -1.96
CA LEU A 33 3.01 -2.09 -1.82
C LEU A 33 2.51 -2.82 -0.57
N ILE A 34 1.50 -2.25 0.08
CA ILE A 34 0.79 -2.84 1.22
C ILE A 34 -0.70 -2.87 0.88
N ILE A 35 -1.32 -4.04 0.96
CA ILE A 35 -2.69 -4.28 0.51
C ILE A 35 -3.49 -4.89 1.66
N GLY A 36 -4.72 -4.43 1.88
CA GLY A 36 -5.62 -5.10 2.85
C GLY A 36 -6.04 -6.49 2.38
N GLU A 37 -6.05 -7.49 3.28
CA GLU A 37 -6.45 -8.86 2.93
C GLU A 37 -7.91 -9.00 2.49
N ASP A 38 -8.80 -8.13 2.96
CA ASP A 38 -10.22 -8.09 2.62
C ASP A 38 -10.52 -7.35 1.30
N VAL A 39 -9.50 -7.02 0.50
CA VAL A 39 -9.67 -6.36 -0.80
C VAL A 39 -10.06 -7.38 -1.88
N ASN A 40 -11.10 -7.04 -2.65
CA ASN A 40 -11.37 -7.76 -3.89
C ASN A 40 -10.24 -7.53 -4.90
N VAL A 41 -9.51 -8.60 -5.23
CA VAL A 41 -8.34 -8.59 -6.12
C VAL A 41 -8.59 -7.97 -7.50
N HIS A 42 -9.83 -8.02 -8.02
CA HIS A 42 -10.18 -7.40 -9.30
C HIS A 42 -9.99 -5.88 -9.29
N LEU A 43 -10.15 -5.23 -8.13
CA LEU A 43 -9.89 -3.80 -7.96
C LEU A 43 -8.39 -3.45 -8.13
N LEU A 44 -7.52 -4.44 -7.90
CA LEU A 44 -6.07 -4.27 -7.87
C LEU A 44 -5.38 -4.80 -9.13
N ALA A 45 -6.11 -5.39 -10.08
CA ALA A 45 -5.51 -6.06 -11.24
C ALA A 45 -4.46 -5.22 -11.97
N ARG A 46 -4.74 -3.93 -12.19
CA ARG A 46 -3.80 -3.00 -12.82
C ARG A 46 -2.60 -2.70 -11.92
N VAL A 47 -2.81 -2.48 -10.63
CA VAL A 47 -1.75 -2.24 -9.64
C VAL A 47 -0.80 -3.45 -9.55
N LEU A 48 -1.35 -4.67 -9.44
CA LEU A 48 -0.57 -5.90 -9.37
C LEU A 48 0.25 -6.15 -10.65
N SER A 49 -0.33 -5.86 -11.82
CA SER A 49 0.38 -5.95 -13.09
C SER A 49 1.60 -5.03 -13.14
N PHE A 50 1.42 -3.74 -12.79
CA PHE A 50 2.53 -2.78 -12.72
C PHE A 50 3.57 -3.15 -11.67
N ALA A 51 3.13 -3.61 -10.49
CA ALA A 51 4.03 -4.04 -9.42
C ALA A 51 4.92 -5.21 -9.88
N ASN A 52 4.32 -6.21 -10.54
CA ASN A 52 5.04 -7.35 -11.09
C ASN A 52 6.04 -6.93 -12.18
N GLN A 53 5.64 -6.05 -13.10
CA GLN A 53 6.52 -5.53 -14.16
C GLN A 53 7.73 -4.76 -13.61
N ASN A 54 7.58 -4.06 -12.50
CA ASN A 54 8.62 -3.24 -11.88
C ASN A 54 9.33 -3.95 -10.72
N ASN A 55 9.07 -5.26 -10.50
CA ASN A 55 9.60 -6.04 -9.38
C ASN A 55 9.38 -5.38 -8.01
N VAL A 56 8.22 -4.74 -7.82
CA VAL A 56 7.85 -4.09 -6.56
C VAL A 56 7.32 -5.14 -5.59
N PRO A 57 7.91 -5.30 -4.39
CA PRO A 57 7.42 -6.24 -3.39
C PRO A 57 6.04 -5.85 -2.88
N ILE A 58 5.23 -6.85 -2.59
CA ILE A 58 3.86 -6.70 -2.11
C ILE A 58 3.73 -7.40 -0.76
N SER A 59 3.14 -6.72 0.20
CA SER A 59 2.79 -7.27 1.50
C SER A 59 1.30 -7.08 1.79
N PHE A 60 0.75 -7.94 2.64
CA PHE A 60 -0.64 -7.87 3.05
C PHE A 60 -0.78 -7.34 4.48
N PHE A 61 -1.92 -6.70 4.75
CA PHE A 61 -2.28 -6.13 6.04
C PHE A 61 -3.66 -6.62 6.46
N GLU A 62 -3.89 -6.74 7.77
CA GLU A 62 -5.05 -7.40 8.38
C GLU A 62 -6.39 -7.02 7.76
N SER A 63 -6.59 -5.73 7.46
CA SER A 63 -7.72 -5.26 6.66
C SER A 63 -7.47 -3.87 6.08
N GLN A 64 -8.32 -3.45 5.14
CA GLN A 64 -8.32 -2.09 4.59
C GLN A 64 -8.55 -1.03 5.67
N LYS A 65 -9.40 -1.34 6.66
CA LYS A 65 -9.69 -0.43 7.76
C LYS A 65 -8.46 -0.29 8.67
N ALA A 66 -7.91 -1.43 9.11
CA ALA A 66 -6.72 -1.44 9.95
C ALA A 66 -5.52 -0.79 9.26
N LEU A 67 -5.36 -0.99 7.94
CA LEU A 67 -4.29 -0.34 7.16
C LEU A 67 -4.44 1.18 7.16
N GLY A 68 -5.67 1.69 6.97
CA GLY A 68 -5.95 3.13 7.01
C GLY A 68 -5.63 3.75 8.36
N GLU A 69 -6.14 3.15 9.43
CA GLU A 69 -5.86 3.58 10.81
C GLU A 69 -4.35 3.55 11.10
N HIS A 70 -3.65 2.52 10.63
CA HIS A 70 -2.22 2.35 10.82
C HIS A 70 -1.37 3.43 10.15
N VAL A 71 -1.78 3.89 8.95
CA VAL A 71 -1.09 5.01 8.27
C VAL A 71 -1.59 6.39 8.73
N GLY A 72 -2.53 6.44 9.67
CA GLY A 72 -3.02 7.69 10.25
C GLY A 72 -4.10 8.39 9.39
N ILE A 73 -4.83 7.65 8.56
CA ILE A 73 -5.99 8.18 7.84
C ILE A 73 -7.29 7.62 8.42
N ASN A 74 -8.34 8.44 8.46
CA ASN A 74 -9.63 8.08 9.05
C ASN A 74 -10.58 7.39 8.05
N VAL A 75 -10.03 6.69 7.04
CA VAL A 75 -10.77 6.03 5.94
C VAL A 75 -10.15 4.68 5.60
N LYS A 76 -10.90 3.80 4.94
CA LYS A 76 -10.40 2.50 4.46
C LYS A 76 -9.30 2.71 3.41
N ALA A 77 -8.14 2.10 3.61
CA ALA A 77 -7.05 2.06 2.65
C ALA A 77 -7.04 0.72 1.91
N THR A 78 -7.45 0.71 0.64
CA THR A 78 -7.36 -0.51 -0.21
C THR A 78 -5.92 -0.91 -0.48
N VAL A 79 -5.07 0.07 -0.78
CA VAL A 79 -3.64 -0.10 -1.05
C VAL A 79 -2.88 1.13 -0.58
N VAL A 80 -1.68 0.90 -0.07
CA VAL A 80 -0.69 1.94 0.27
C VAL A 80 0.59 1.62 -0.48
N ALA A 81 1.16 2.62 -1.15
CA ALA A 81 2.45 2.50 -1.80
C ALA A 81 3.49 3.30 -1.04
N LEU A 82 4.58 2.65 -0.66
CA LEU A 82 5.73 3.29 -0.04
C LEU A 82 6.62 3.83 -1.15
N LEU A 83 6.97 5.10 -1.05
CA LEU A 83 7.82 5.76 -2.04
C LEU A 83 9.30 5.43 -1.78
N LYS A 84 10.15 5.69 -2.77
CA LYS A 84 11.61 5.59 -2.62
C LYS A 84 12.16 6.80 -1.85
#